data_AF-A0A0C9V0R0-F1
#
_entry.id   AF-A0A0C9V0R0-F1
#
_cell.length_a   1.000
_cell.length_b   1.000
_cell.length_c   1.000
_cell.angle_alpha   90.00
_cell.angle_beta   90.00
_cell.angle_gamma   90.00
#
_symmetry.space_group_name_H-M   'P 1'
#
loop_
_entity.id
_entity.type
_entity.pdbx_description
1 polymer ?
#
loop_
_entity_poly.entity_id
_entity_poly.type
_entity_poly.pdbx_seq_one_letter_code
_entity_poly.pdbx_strand_id
1 'polypeptide(L)'
;MKQDLDRDESCRKLSKSLETWYKTLRDFMPPVVLEHLVRKDIFPENELLLLPSDYERRFHVALELGGLAEIEYRFRTHATGQQALTRSKTEILRAQHQVDKWAEVYQRAWNKMNKLKGDTAEHDSRKIKKLRSEDLIMLSGWMEDQHNWRSEGEVAVAAAVKKGKGWQPLPWIWKMQLDADINGNEEDGITQVIEGWTTEVIWIEWVQATASLTRFEEELKLLEAESERVARTFKYYEKKWKDRALERVGPTLVAKGAVAYAHRCTKTFQRLARFAEMDYTALLIHKKMRII
;
A
#
# COMPACT_ATOMS: atom_id res chain seq x y z
N MET A 1 -4.21 -25.69 47.61
CA MET A 1 -5.14 -26.59 46.89
C MET A 1 -5.78 -25.96 45.64
N LYS A 2 -6.56 -24.87 45.73
CA LYS A 2 -7.15 -24.25 44.51
C LYS A 2 -6.11 -23.65 43.55
N GLN A 3 -5.04 -23.06 44.09
CA GLN A 3 -3.93 -22.50 43.30
C GLN A 3 -3.09 -23.58 42.60
N ASP A 4 -2.91 -24.74 43.24
CA ASP A 4 -2.14 -25.85 42.67
C ASP A 4 -2.85 -26.47 41.46
N LEU A 5 -4.19 -26.60 41.54
CA LEU A 5 -5.01 -27.10 40.42
C LEU A 5 -4.98 -26.17 39.20
N ASP A 6 -5.02 -24.86 39.41
CA ASP A 6 -4.97 -23.86 38.32
C ASP A 6 -3.59 -23.83 37.64
N ARG A 7 -2.53 -24.02 38.43
CA ARG A 7 -1.17 -24.17 37.92
C ARG A 7 -1.04 -25.42 37.06
N ASP A 8 -1.53 -26.56 37.52
CA ASP A 8 -1.49 -27.82 36.76
C ASP A 8 -2.25 -27.73 35.43
N GLU A 9 -3.41 -27.07 35.42
CA GLU A 9 -4.18 -26.84 34.20
C GLU A 9 -3.43 -25.95 33.21
N SER A 10 -2.78 -24.90 33.71
CA SER A 10 -1.95 -24.00 32.91
C SER A 10 -0.73 -24.72 32.32
N CYS A 11 -0.05 -25.56 33.09
CA CYS A 11 1.06 -26.39 32.60
C CYS A 11 0.58 -27.34 31.50
N ARG A 12 -0.58 -28.00 31.64
CA ARG A 12 -1.13 -28.88 30.60
C ARG A 12 -1.48 -28.13 29.31
N LYS A 13 -2.03 -26.92 29.42
CA LYS A 13 -2.32 -26.06 28.26
C LYS A 13 -1.03 -25.67 27.54
N LEU A 14 -0.01 -25.25 28.28
CA LEU A 14 1.29 -24.89 27.73
C LEU A 14 1.94 -26.08 27.01
N SER A 15 1.93 -27.28 27.62
CA SER A 15 2.44 -28.50 26.98
C SER A 15 1.73 -28.81 25.66
N LYS A 16 0.40 -28.68 25.60
CA LYS A 16 -0.36 -28.87 24.35
C LYS A 16 0.00 -27.83 23.28
N SER A 17 0.19 -26.58 23.67
CA SER A 17 0.62 -25.52 22.77
C SER A 17 2.03 -25.77 22.22
N LEU A 18 2.96 -26.20 23.07
CA LEU A 18 4.32 -26.57 22.67
C LEU A 18 4.31 -27.77 21.71
N GLU A 19 3.52 -28.81 21.99
CA GLU A 19 3.38 -29.94 21.07
C GLU A 19 2.83 -29.53 19.70
N THR A 20 1.85 -28.62 19.68
CA THR A 20 1.28 -28.10 18.43
C THR A 20 2.32 -27.28 17.67
N TRP A 21 3.07 -26.42 18.37
CA TRP A 21 4.16 -25.65 17.79
C TRP A 21 5.24 -26.55 17.18
N TYR A 22 5.66 -27.60 17.88
CA TYR A 22 6.63 -28.57 17.35
C TYR A 22 6.13 -29.33 16.12
N LYS A 23 4.82 -29.63 16.05
CA LYS A 23 4.23 -30.23 14.85
C LYS A 23 4.31 -29.28 13.66
N THR A 24 3.95 -28.01 13.85
CA THR A 24 4.06 -26.99 12.79
C THR A 24 5.51 -26.68 12.43
N LEU A 25 6.45 -26.80 13.36
CA LEU A 25 7.86 -26.52 13.12
C LEU A 25 8.46 -27.44 12.03
N ARG A 26 7.92 -28.65 11.86
CA ARG A 26 8.31 -29.58 10.79
C ARG A 26 8.07 -29.03 9.39
N ASP A 27 7.12 -28.12 9.23
CA ASP A 27 6.80 -27.52 7.93
C ASP A 27 7.80 -26.42 7.56
N PHE A 28 8.55 -25.89 8.53
CA PHE A 28 9.44 -24.73 8.35
C PHE A 28 10.92 -25.03 8.62
N MET A 29 11.25 -26.12 9.31
CA MET A 29 12.62 -26.47 9.71
C MET A 29 13.11 -27.75 9.01
N PRO A 30 14.37 -27.81 8.56
CA PRO A 30 14.94 -29.02 8.02
C PRO A 30 14.91 -30.17 9.05
N PRO A 31 14.61 -31.41 8.64
CA PRO A 31 14.46 -32.54 9.56
C PRO A 31 15.73 -32.83 10.37
N VAL A 32 16.92 -32.57 9.79
CA VAL A 32 18.23 -32.70 10.45
C VAL A 32 18.32 -31.85 11.71
N VAL A 33 17.68 -30.68 11.72
CA VAL A 33 17.68 -29.78 12.88
C VAL A 33 16.76 -30.30 13.97
N LEU A 34 15.63 -30.91 13.58
CA LEU A 34 14.66 -31.47 14.51
C LEU A 34 15.18 -32.72 15.22
N GLU A 35 16.09 -33.46 14.60
CA GLU A 35 16.79 -34.59 15.24
C GLU A 35 17.73 -34.15 16.37
N HIS A 36 18.28 -32.94 16.28
CA HIS A 36 19.14 -32.36 17.33
C HIS A 36 18.33 -31.80 18.51
N LEU A 37 17.02 -31.59 18.34
CA LEU A 37 16.09 -31.19 19.39
C LEU A 37 15.70 -32.40 20.25
N VAL A 38 16.68 -33.00 20.93
CA VAL A 38 16.42 -34.05 21.92
C VAL A 38 15.69 -33.44 23.10
N ARG A 39 14.40 -33.77 23.24
CA ARG A 39 13.60 -33.42 24.42
C ARG A 39 14.26 -34.02 25.65
N LYS A 40 14.81 -33.16 26.49
CA LYS A 40 15.07 -33.52 27.88
C LYS A 40 13.74 -33.40 28.63
N ASP A 41 13.48 -34.27 29.61
CA ASP A 41 12.32 -34.21 30.51
C ASP A 41 12.38 -32.94 31.37
N ILE A 42 12.16 -31.80 30.72
CA ILE A 42 12.19 -30.46 31.29
C ILE A 42 10.73 -30.03 31.41
N PHE A 43 10.39 -29.40 32.53
CA PHE A 43 9.09 -28.78 32.72
C PHE A 43 8.80 -27.78 31.58
N PRO A 44 7.57 -27.70 31.07
CA PRO A 44 7.25 -26.91 29.88
C PRO A 44 7.59 -25.41 30.05
N GLU A 45 7.58 -24.89 31.28
CA GLU A 45 8.00 -23.51 31.60
C GLU A 45 9.50 -23.24 31.40
N ASN A 46 10.33 -24.28 31.39
CA ASN A 46 11.79 -24.17 31.26
C ASN A 46 12.29 -24.58 29.87
N GLU A 47 11.37 -24.95 28.96
CA GLU A 47 11.72 -25.31 27.59
C GLU A 47 12.04 -24.05 26.80
N LEU A 48 13.30 -23.91 26.37
CA LEU A 48 13.71 -22.82 25.49
C LEU A 48 13.18 -23.09 24.08
N LEU A 49 12.32 -22.21 23.58
CA LEU A 49 11.88 -22.22 22.19
C LEU A 49 13.07 -21.90 21.29
N LEU A 50 13.68 -22.93 20.71
CA LEU A 50 14.82 -22.79 19.82
C LEU A 50 14.36 -22.30 18.45
N LEU A 51 14.70 -21.05 18.12
CA LEU A 51 14.48 -20.45 16.81
C LEU A 51 15.73 -20.63 15.92
N PRO A 52 15.60 -20.50 14.59
CA PRO A 52 16.74 -20.63 13.67
C PRO A 52 17.93 -19.72 14.01
N SER A 53 17.70 -18.51 14.55
CA SER A 53 18.77 -17.59 14.97
C SER A 53 19.40 -17.91 16.33
N ASP A 54 18.79 -18.78 17.13
CA ASP A 54 19.33 -19.18 18.43
C ASP A 54 20.46 -20.23 18.27
N TYR A 55 20.64 -20.79 17.07
CA TYR A 55 21.77 -21.66 16.74
C TYR A 55 23.06 -20.85 16.55
N GLU A 56 24.20 -21.47 16.85
CA GLU A 56 25.48 -20.84 16.60
C GLU A 56 25.75 -20.74 15.09
N ARG A 57 26.33 -19.63 14.63
CA ARG A 57 26.51 -19.33 13.19
C ARG A 57 27.21 -20.45 12.40
N ARG A 58 28.10 -21.21 13.04
CA ARG A 58 28.75 -22.39 12.44
C ARG A 58 27.76 -23.48 12.01
N PHE A 59 26.67 -23.65 12.75
CA PHE A 59 25.60 -24.59 12.43
C PHE A 59 24.65 -24.06 11.36
N HIS A 60 24.60 -22.75 11.11
CA HIS A 60 23.72 -22.19 10.07
C HIS A 60 24.10 -22.67 8.66
N VAL A 61 25.40 -22.85 8.42
CA VAL A 61 25.90 -23.37 7.13
C VAL A 61 25.71 -24.88 7.08
N ALA A 62 26.02 -25.59 8.16
CA ALA A 62 25.93 -27.05 8.21
C ALA A 62 24.48 -27.58 8.16
N LEU A 63 23.51 -26.80 8.66
CA LEU A 63 22.09 -27.16 8.75
C LEU A 63 21.23 -26.40 7.72
N GLU A 64 21.85 -25.68 6.78
CA GLU A 64 21.18 -24.84 5.77
C GLU A 64 20.21 -23.79 6.35
N LEU A 65 20.40 -23.41 7.62
CA LEU A 65 19.58 -22.41 8.31
C LEU A 65 19.96 -20.97 7.95
N GLY A 66 20.97 -20.73 7.13
CA GLY A 66 21.49 -19.40 6.83
C GLY A 66 20.42 -18.39 6.41
N GLY A 67 19.62 -18.74 5.40
CA GLY A 67 18.52 -17.88 4.92
C GLY A 67 17.40 -17.74 5.95
N LEU A 68 17.05 -18.83 6.62
CA LEU A 68 15.94 -18.85 7.58
C LEU A 68 16.26 -18.06 8.86
N ALA A 69 17.48 -18.20 9.38
CA ALA A 69 18.00 -17.46 10.52
C ALA A 69 18.14 -15.97 10.21
N GLU A 70 18.55 -15.59 8.99
CA GLU A 70 18.60 -14.19 8.59
C GLU A 70 17.20 -13.57 8.47
N ILE A 71 16.26 -14.27 7.84
CA ILE A 71 14.87 -13.83 7.70
C ILE A 71 14.23 -13.68 9.09
N GLU A 72 14.37 -14.69 9.95
CA GLU A 72 13.84 -14.67 11.32
C GLU A 72 14.50 -13.55 12.14
N TYR A 73 15.82 -13.41 12.10
CA TYR A 73 16.54 -12.35 12.81
C TYR A 73 16.08 -10.96 12.35
N ARG A 74 15.83 -10.77 11.05
CA ARG A 74 15.25 -9.53 10.52
C ARG A 74 13.84 -9.30 11.08
N PHE A 75 12.98 -10.32 11.15
CA PHE A 75 11.66 -10.17 11.77
C PHE A 75 11.72 -9.85 13.27
N ARG A 76 12.67 -10.45 14.00
CA ARG A 76 12.89 -10.24 15.44
C ARG A 76 13.44 -8.86 15.76
N THR A 77 14.54 -8.47 15.10
CA THR A 77 15.25 -7.21 15.37
C THR A 77 14.56 -5.99 14.78
N HIS A 78 13.92 -6.14 13.62
CA HIS A 78 13.14 -5.04 13.06
C HIS A 78 11.77 -4.89 13.70
N ALA A 79 11.36 -5.75 14.66
CA ALA A 79 10.17 -5.66 15.52
C ALA A 79 9.00 -4.85 14.92
N THR A 80 8.78 -5.12 13.63
CA THR A 80 7.73 -4.57 12.78
C THR A 80 6.88 -5.74 12.33
N GLY A 81 6.90 -6.88 13.03
CA GLY A 81 5.94 -7.96 12.76
C GLY A 81 4.50 -7.46 12.97
N GLN A 82 4.24 -6.77 14.09
CA GLN A 82 2.96 -6.08 14.27
C GLN A 82 2.79 -4.89 13.34
N GLN A 83 3.82 -4.07 13.09
CA GLN A 83 3.67 -2.90 12.19
C GLN A 83 3.51 -3.27 10.71
N ALA A 84 4.14 -4.34 10.21
CA ALA A 84 4.05 -4.82 8.84
C ALA A 84 2.74 -5.57 8.62
N LEU A 85 2.30 -6.41 9.57
CA LEU A 85 0.96 -6.98 9.56
C LEU A 85 -0.12 -5.90 9.69
N THR A 86 0.14 -4.85 10.48
CA THR A 86 -0.80 -3.71 10.58
C THR A 86 -0.79 -2.88 9.30
N ARG A 87 0.37 -2.65 8.68
CA ARG A 87 0.47 -1.92 7.40
C ARG A 87 -0.23 -2.66 6.28
N SER A 88 0.08 -3.94 6.07
CA SER A 88 -0.60 -4.76 5.06
C SER A 88 -2.09 -4.84 5.33
N LYS A 89 -2.52 -5.05 6.59
CA LYS A 89 -3.93 -5.01 6.97
C LYS A 89 -4.57 -3.65 6.70
N THR A 90 -3.90 -2.54 6.98
CA THR A 90 -4.42 -1.20 6.67
C THR A 90 -4.49 -0.95 5.17
N GLU A 91 -3.54 -1.44 4.38
CA GLU A 91 -3.60 -1.31 2.92
C GLU A 91 -4.72 -2.16 2.33
N ILE A 92 -4.92 -3.39 2.81
CA ILE A 92 -6.06 -4.22 2.43
C ILE A 92 -7.38 -3.54 2.79
N LEU A 93 -7.49 -2.96 3.98
CA LEU A 93 -8.69 -2.21 4.39
C LEU A 93 -8.91 -0.95 3.55
N ARG A 94 -7.86 -0.24 3.16
CA ARG A 94 -7.95 0.90 2.26
C ARG A 94 -8.41 0.49 0.86
N ALA A 95 -7.86 -0.60 0.32
CA ALA A 95 -8.29 -1.16 -0.95
C ALA A 95 -9.76 -1.58 -0.89
N GLN A 96 -10.17 -2.28 0.16
CA GLN A 96 -11.58 -2.64 0.38
C GLN A 96 -12.47 -1.39 0.43
N HIS A 97 -12.08 -0.36 1.18
CA HIS A 97 -12.84 0.89 1.26
C HIS A 97 -12.97 1.60 -0.11
N GLN A 98 -11.93 1.53 -0.94
CA GLN A 98 -12.00 2.04 -2.31
C GLN A 98 -12.97 1.22 -3.16
N VAL A 99 -12.92 -0.11 -3.07
CA VAL A 99 -13.86 -1.01 -3.76
C VAL A 99 -15.30 -0.68 -3.35
N ASP A 100 -15.58 -0.55 -2.05
CA ASP A 100 -16.91 -0.20 -1.53
C ASP A 100 -17.39 1.15 -2.07
N LYS A 101 -16.52 2.17 -2.04
CA LYS A 101 -16.83 3.50 -2.58
C LYS A 101 -17.16 3.45 -4.07
N TRP A 102 -16.39 2.71 -4.86
CA TRP A 102 -16.64 2.57 -6.30
C TRP A 102 -17.89 1.74 -6.57
N ALA A 103 -18.17 0.72 -5.76
CA ALA A 103 -19.41 -0.05 -5.83
C ALA A 103 -20.63 0.85 -5.60
N GLU A 104 -20.59 1.75 -4.63
CA GLU A 104 -21.67 2.73 -4.43
C GLU A 104 -21.84 3.69 -5.61
N VAL A 105 -20.73 4.19 -6.19
CA VAL A 105 -20.77 5.07 -7.37
C VAL A 105 -21.41 4.34 -8.54
N TYR A 106 -21.00 3.09 -8.78
CA TYR A 106 -21.56 2.23 -9.81
C TYR A 106 -23.06 2.00 -9.60
N GLN A 107 -23.48 1.61 -8.39
CA GLN A 107 -24.89 1.39 -8.08
C GLN A 107 -25.72 2.67 -8.25
N ARG A 108 -25.19 3.84 -7.86
CA ARG A 108 -25.84 5.13 -8.09
C ARG A 108 -26.00 5.43 -9.57
N ALA A 109 -24.96 5.23 -10.38
CA ALA A 109 -25.01 5.41 -11.82
C ALA A 109 -26.01 4.43 -12.47
N TRP A 110 -25.95 3.15 -12.09
CA TRP A 110 -26.86 2.10 -12.57
C TRP A 110 -28.33 2.41 -12.26
N ASN A 111 -28.63 2.86 -11.03
CA ASN A 111 -29.98 3.28 -10.64
C ASN A 111 -30.47 4.47 -11.46
N LYS A 112 -29.61 5.47 -11.73
CA LYS A 112 -29.95 6.60 -12.60
C LYS A 112 -30.20 6.16 -14.04
N MET A 113 -29.33 5.31 -14.59
CA MET A 113 -29.50 4.76 -15.94
C MET A 113 -30.81 3.98 -16.07
N ASN A 114 -31.18 3.19 -15.07
CA ASN A 114 -32.45 2.46 -15.10
C ASN A 114 -33.67 3.37 -14.95
N LYS A 115 -33.57 4.48 -14.21
CA LYS A 115 -34.65 5.49 -14.17
C LYS A 115 -34.83 6.20 -15.51
N LEU A 116 -33.74 6.44 -16.24
CA LEU A 116 -33.76 7.09 -17.55
C LEU A 116 -34.23 6.17 -18.69
N LYS A 117 -34.21 4.85 -18.51
CA LYS A 117 -34.52 3.90 -19.58
C LYS A 117 -35.95 3.99 -20.10
N GLY A 118 -36.94 4.36 -19.27
CA GLY A 118 -38.36 4.40 -19.68
C GLY A 118 -38.84 3.11 -20.36
N ASP A 119 -40.07 3.09 -20.88
CA ASP A 119 -40.65 1.94 -21.61
C ASP A 119 -40.04 1.70 -23.00
N THR A 120 -39.03 2.48 -23.41
CA THR A 120 -38.34 2.33 -24.70
C THR A 120 -37.37 1.15 -24.64
N ALA A 121 -37.91 -0.03 -24.93
CA ALA A 121 -37.32 -1.36 -24.72
C ALA A 121 -36.11 -1.75 -25.60
N GLU A 122 -35.45 -0.84 -26.33
CA GLU A 122 -34.53 -1.25 -27.41
C GLU A 122 -33.11 -0.68 -27.38
N HIS A 123 -32.68 -0.02 -26.30
CA HIS A 123 -31.24 0.22 -26.12
C HIS A 123 -30.57 -0.92 -25.37
N ASP A 124 -29.54 -1.47 -26.02
CA ASP A 124 -28.81 -2.71 -25.80
C ASP A 124 -28.11 -2.76 -24.43
N SER A 125 -28.92 -2.74 -23.39
CA SER A 125 -28.53 -2.77 -22.00
C SER A 125 -28.06 -4.13 -21.51
N ARG A 126 -27.85 -5.06 -22.44
CA ARG A 126 -27.38 -6.41 -22.19
C ARG A 126 -25.97 -6.47 -21.59
N LYS A 127 -25.20 -5.38 -21.61
CA LYS A 127 -23.80 -5.39 -21.16
C LYS A 127 -23.59 -5.01 -19.69
N ILE A 128 -24.48 -4.23 -19.06
CA ILE A 128 -24.22 -3.67 -17.72
C ILE A 128 -25.12 -4.37 -16.68
N LYS A 129 -24.55 -5.33 -15.95
CA LYS A 129 -25.24 -6.12 -14.92
C LYS A 129 -25.44 -5.35 -13.62
N LYS A 130 -26.47 -5.69 -12.84
CA LYS A 130 -26.66 -5.13 -11.50
C LYS A 130 -25.58 -5.69 -10.58
N LEU A 131 -24.79 -4.82 -9.96
CA LEU A 131 -23.79 -5.20 -8.96
C LEU A 131 -24.47 -5.60 -7.65
N ARG A 132 -24.28 -6.84 -7.22
CA ARG A 132 -24.76 -7.38 -5.93
C ARG A 132 -23.65 -7.29 -4.87
N SER A 133 -24.02 -7.33 -3.60
CA SER A 133 -23.02 -7.45 -2.51
C SER A 133 -22.21 -8.74 -2.61
N GLU A 134 -22.82 -9.80 -3.10
CA GLU A 134 -22.18 -11.09 -3.41
C GLU A 134 -21.12 -10.98 -4.51
N ASP A 135 -21.16 -9.93 -5.34
CA ASP A 135 -20.16 -9.74 -6.37
C ASP A 135 -18.88 -9.09 -5.81
N LEU A 136 -18.95 -8.43 -4.63
CA LEU A 136 -17.86 -7.70 -3.98
C LEU A 136 -17.00 -8.62 -3.11
N ILE A 137 -16.57 -9.75 -3.66
CA ILE A 137 -15.70 -10.69 -2.95
C ILE A 137 -14.25 -10.41 -3.36
N MET A 138 -13.36 -10.33 -2.37
CA MET A 138 -11.92 -10.28 -2.58
C MET A 138 -11.45 -11.58 -3.24
N LEU A 139 -10.70 -11.48 -4.33
CA LEU A 139 -10.24 -12.64 -5.08
C LEU A 139 -9.49 -13.65 -4.20
N SER A 140 -8.68 -13.17 -3.24
CA SER A 140 -8.00 -14.03 -2.27
C SER A 140 -8.96 -14.82 -1.39
N GLY A 141 -10.01 -14.19 -0.86
CA GLY A 141 -11.02 -14.88 -0.06
C GLY A 141 -11.79 -15.90 -0.87
N TRP A 142 -12.11 -15.59 -2.13
CA TRP A 142 -12.70 -16.57 -3.04
C TRP A 142 -11.76 -17.75 -3.32
N MET A 143 -10.47 -17.52 -3.56
CA MET A 143 -9.48 -18.59 -3.78
C MET A 143 -9.29 -19.49 -2.56
N GLU A 144 -9.27 -18.92 -1.35
CA GLU A 144 -9.22 -19.68 -0.09
C GLU A 144 -10.46 -20.55 0.08
N ASP A 145 -11.65 -20.00 -0.15
CA ASP A 145 -12.89 -20.77 -0.13
C ASP A 145 -12.86 -21.92 -1.15
N GLN A 146 -12.37 -21.67 -2.37
CA GLN A 146 -12.22 -22.71 -3.39
C GLN A 146 -11.24 -23.81 -2.98
N HIS A 147 -10.12 -23.45 -2.36
CA HIS A 147 -9.15 -24.41 -1.85
C HIS A 147 -9.76 -25.28 -0.74
N ASN A 148 -10.51 -24.67 0.18
CA ASN A 148 -11.21 -25.37 1.25
C ASN A 148 -12.28 -26.33 0.68
N TRP A 149 -13.01 -25.93 -0.35
CA TRP A 149 -13.99 -26.83 -0.99
C TRP A 149 -13.35 -28.01 -1.71
N ARG A 150 -12.15 -27.84 -2.29
CA ARG A 150 -11.41 -28.95 -2.91
C ARG A 150 -10.93 -29.98 -1.88
N SER A 151 -10.59 -29.55 -0.67
CA SER A 151 -10.12 -30.46 0.39
C SER A 151 -11.26 -31.20 1.11
N GLU A 152 -12.46 -30.62 1.16
CA GLU A 152 -13.63 -31.22 1.82
C GLU A 152 -14.38 -32.28 0.97
N GLY A 153 -14.10 -32.36 -0.34
CA GLY A 153 -14.64 -33.36 -1.25
C GLY A 153 -16.08 -33.11 -1.74
N GLU A 154 -16.46 -33.75 -2.85
CA GLU A 154 -17.69 -33.45 -3.62
C GLU A 154 -19.00 -33.57 -2.83
N VAL A 155 -19.04 -34.48 -1.84
CA VAL A 155 -20.24 -34.74 -1.03
C VAL A 155 -20.53 -33.58 -0.06
N ALA A 156 -19.48 -32.96 0.49
CA ALA A 156 -19.60 -31.79 1.37
C ALA A 156 -20.03 -30.55 0.57
N VAL A 157 -19.48 -30.39 -0.65
CA VAL A 157 -19.85 -29.32 -1.58
C VAL A 157 -21.34 -29.39 -1.92
N ALA A 158 -21.87 -30.56 -2.25
CA ALA A 158 -23.29 -30.73 -2.58
C ALA A 158 -24.24 -30.41 -1.40
N ALA A 159 -23.84 -30.75 -0.17
CA ALA A 159 -24.58 -30.38 1.04
C ALA A 159 -24.53 -28.88 1.35
N ALA A 160 -23.41 -28.21 1.05
CA ALA A 160 -23.23 -26.78 1.24
C ALA A 160 -23.98 -25.95 0.18
N VAL A 161 -24.04 -26.42 -1.08
CA VAL A 161 -24.86 -25.80 -2.14
C VAL A 161 -26.33 -25.74 -1.72
N LYS A 162 -26.87 -26.81 -1.11
CA LYS A 162 -28.24 -26.82 -0.58
C LYS A 162 -28.48 -25.78 0.54
N LYS A 163 -27.44 -25.34 1.23
CA LYS A 163 -27.49 -24.29 2.27
C LYS A 163 -27.12 -22.90 1.74
N GLY A 164 -26.91 -22.75 0.42
CA GLY A 164 -26.48 -21.49 -0.21
C GLY A 164 -25.02 -21.11 0.06
N LYS A 165 -24.22 -21.99 0.67
CA LYS A 165 -22.80 -21.77 1.01
C LYS A 165 -21.85 -22.65 0.20
N GLY A 166 -22.31 -23.24 -0.90
CA GLY A 166 -21.48 -24.12 -1.72
C GLY A 166 -20.54 -23.37 -2.65
N TRP A 167 -19.95 -24.11 -3.59
CA TRP A 167 -19.12 -23.58 -4.66
C TRP A 167 -19.81 -22.39 -5.35
N GLN A 168 -19.26 -21.19 -5.18
CA GLN A 168 -19.75 -19.99 -5.84
C GLN A 168 -18.93 -19.76 -7.10
N PRO A 169 -19.58 -19.57 -8.26
CA PRO A 169 -18.86 -19.21 -9.47
C PRO A 169 -18.23 -17.83 -9.27
N LEU A 170 -17.04 -17.62 -9.85
CA LEU A 170 -16.33 -16.34 -9.75
C LEU A 170 -17.28 -15.16 -10.14
N PRO A 171 -17.36 -14.08 -9.35
CA PRO A 171 -18.24 -12.95 -9.66
C PRO A 171 -18.02 -12.38 -11.06
N TRP A 172 -19.08 -11.88 -11.69
CA TRP A 172 -19.01 -11.43 -13.09
C TRP A 172 -18.09 -10.22 -13.28
N ILE A 173 -17.84 -9.42 -12.24
CA ILE A 173 -16.88 -8.32 -12.27
C ILE A 173 -15.44 -8.80 -12.51
N TRP A 174 -15.13 -10.03 -12.08
CA TRP A 174 -13.87 -10.71 -12.34
C TRP A 174 -13.92 -11.53 -13.64
N LYS A 175 -15.11 -11.68 -14.25
CA LYS A 175 -15.31 -12.37 -15.53
C LYS A 175 -15.32 -11.45 -16.73
N MET A 176 -15.02 -10.15 -16.58
CA MET A 176 -15.29 -9.15 -17.63
C MET A 176 -14.57 -9.39 -18.98
N GLN A 177 -13.65 -10.36 -19.09
CA GLN A 177 -13.05 -10.82 -20.36
C GLN A 177 -12.75 -12.35 -20.43
N LEU A 178 -13.39 -13.18 -19.61
CA LEU A 178 -13.22 -14.65 -19.69
C LEU A 178 -14.15 -15.34 -20.71
N ASP A 179 -14.94 -14.56 -21.46
CA ASP A 179 -15.79 -15.06 -22.55
C ASP A 179 -15.04 -15.18 -23.90
N ALA A 180 -13.69 -15.25 -23.87
CA ALA A 180 -12.94 -15.78 -25.00
C ALA A 180 -13.05 -17.31 -24.95
N ASP A 181 -14.03 -17.86 -25.70
CA ASP A 181 -14.34 -19.28 -25.90
C ASP A 181 -13.35 -20.27 -25.23
N ILE A 182 -13.49 -20.50 -23.92
CA ILE A 182 -12.82 -21.57 -23.18
C ILE A 182 -13.54 -22.90 -23.48
N ASN A 183 -13.81 -23.16 -24.76
CA ASN A 183 -14.45 -24.38 -25.24
C ASN A 183 -13.46 -25.30 -25.97
N GLY A 184 -12.16 -24.96 -25.99
CA GLY A 184 -11.11 -25.83 -26.51
C GLY A 184 -9.80 -25.66 -25.75
N ASN A 185 -9.41 -26.69 -24.99
CA ASN A 185 -8.17 -26.84 -24.21
C ASN A 185 -7.97 -25.83 -23.07
N GLU A 186 -8.36 -26.23 -21.86
CA GLU A 186 -8.46 -25.42 -20.64
C GLU A 186 -7.15 -24.75 -20.15
N GLU A 187 -5.97 -25.19 -20.57
CA GLU A 187 -4.69 -24.69 -20.02
C GLU A 187 -4.09 -23.52 -20.83
N ASP A 188 -4.20 -23.58 -22.17
CA ASP A 188 -3.71 -22.51 -23.06
C ASP A 188 -4.62 -21.27 -23.03
N GLY A 189 -5.93 -21.47 -22.88
CA GLY A 189 -6.90 -20.36 -22.78
C GLY A 189 -6.74 -19.52 -21.51
N ILE A 190 -6.42 -20.14 -20.38
CA ILE A 190 -6.15 -19.42 -19.13
C ILE A 190 -4.89 -18.56 -19.26
N THR A 191 -3.82 -19.10 -19.86
CA THR A 191 -2.57 -18.37 -20.07
C THR A 191 -2.78 -17.14 -20.97
N GLN A 192 -3.52 -17.29 -22.06
CA GLN A 192 -3.83 -16.18 -22.97
C GLN A 192 -4.68 -15.08 -22.31
N VAL A 193 -5.64 -15.45 -21.45
CA VAL A 193 -6.44 -14.47 -20.70
C VAL A 193 -5.57 -13.73 -19.68
N ILE A 194 -4.69 -14.44 -18.97
CA ILE A 194 -3.73 -13.82 -18.04
C ILE A 194 -2.79 -12.87 -18.79
N GLU A 195 -2.30 -13.24 -19.96
CA GLU A 195 -1.48 -12.37 -20.82
C GLU A 195 -2.26 -11.12 -21.28
N GLY A 196 -3.54 -11.25 -21.61
CA GLY A 196 -4.40 -10.12 -21.94
C GLY A 196 -4.56 -9.15 -20.75
N TRP A 197 -4.81 -9.69 -19.55
CA TRP A 197 -4.96 -8.90 -18.33
C TRP A 197 -3.67 -8.21 -17.91
N THR A 198 -2.56 -8.93 -17.94
CA THR A 198 -1.25 -8.35 -17.62
C THR A 198 -0.92 -7.23 -18.61
N THR A 199 -1.24 -7.39 -19.89
CA THR A 199 -1.11 -6.32 -20.88
C THR A 199 -1.97 -5.11 -20.54
N GLU A 200 -3.24 -5.29 -20.18
CA GLU A 200 -4.13 -4.18 -19.80
C GLU A 200 -3.65 -3.47 -18.52
N VAL A 201 -3.20 -4.22 -17.51
CA VAL A 201 -2.62 -3.65 -16.29
C VAL A 201 -1.37 -2.84 -16.61
N ILE A 202 -0.46 -3.37 -17.43
CA ILE A 202 0.73 -2.65 -17.89
C ILE A 202 0.33 -1.38 -18.63
N TRP A 203 -0.72 -1.41 -19.45
CA TRP A 203 -1.22 -0.23 -20.15
C TRP A 203 -1.79 0.82 -19.20
N ILE A 204 -2.58 0.41 -18.20
CA ILE A 204 -3.12 1.33 -17.18
C ILE A 204 -1.98 1.96 -16.37
N GLU A 205 -1.02 1.15 -15.93
CA GLU A 205 0.15 1.63 -15.20
C GLU A 205 0.97 2.59 -16.06
N TRP A 206 1.16 2.28 -17.34
CA TRP A 206 1.84 3.17 -18.28
C TRP A 206 1.09 4.50 -18.44
N VAL A 207 -0.23 4.49 -18.67
CA VAL A 207 -1.04 5.72 -18.77
C VAL A 207 -0.95 6.53 -17.48
N GLN A 208 -1.02 5.88 -16.31
CA GLN A 208 -0.90 6.53 -15.01
C GLN A 208 0.50 7.13 -14.80
N ALA A 209 1.56 6.41 -15.19
CA ALA A 209 2.93 6.89 -15.14
C ALA A 209 3.14 8.08 -16.08
N THR A 210 2.60 8.02 -17.30
CA THR A 210 2.61 9.13 -18.25
C THR A 210 1.86 10.34 -17.71
N ALA A 211 0.66 10.16 -17.15
CA ALA A 211 -0.10 11.26 -16.53
C ALA A 211 0.61 11.86 -15.30
N SER A 212 1.31 11.03 -14.52
CA SER A 212 2.11 11.49 -13.39
C SER A 212 3.34 12.28 -13.86
N LEU A 213 3.99 11.84 -14.94
CA LEU A 213 5.10 12.55 -15.57
C LEU A 213 4.65 13.91 -16.12
N THR A 214 3.55 13.96 -16.89
CA THR A 214 3.05 15.23 -17.44
C THR A 214 2.67 16.21 -16.35
N ARG A 215 2.00 15.75 -15.28
CA ARG A 215 1.71 16.57 -14.11
C ARG A 215 2.98 17.09 -13.44
N PHE A 216 3.99 16.24 -13.27
CA PHE A 216 5.26 16.64 -12.68
C PHE A 216 5.97 17.71 -13.53
N GLU A 217 5.94 17.58 -14.85
CA GLU A 217 6.47 18.61 -15.76
C GLU A 217 5.72 19.94 -15.66
N GLU A 218 4.40 19.91 -15.50
CA GLU A 218 3.59 21.11 -15.25
C GLU A 218 3.96 21.77 -13.92
N GLU A 219 4.08 20.98 -12.85
CA GLU A 219 4.49 21.47 -11.52
C GLU A 219 5.90 22.08 -11.57
N LEU A 220 6.84 21.49 -12.31
CA LEU A 220 8.17 22.07 -12.54
C LEU A 220 8.11 23.42 -13.28
N LYS A 221 7.28 23.53 -14.33
CA LYS A 221 7.09 24.81 -15.05
C LYS A 221 6.49 25.89 -14.15
N LEU A 222 5.52 25.52 -13.31
CA LEU A 222 4.93 26.44 -12.32
C LEU A 222 5.96 26.90 -11.30
N LEU A 223 6.74 25.97 -10.74
CA LEU A 223 7.77 26.28 -9.75
C LEU A 223 8.85 27.21 -10.31
N GLU A 224 9.24 27.01 -11.57
CA GLU A 224 10.18 27.90 -12.27
C GLU A 224 9.61 29.32 -12.42
N ALA A 225 8.35 29.43 -12.86
CA ALA A 225 7.69 30.74 -12.99
C ALA A 225 7.48 31.43 -11.63
N GLU A 226 7.15 30.68 -10.59
CA GLU A 226 6.96 31.21 -9.23
C GLU A 226 8.28 31.66 -8.61
N SER A 227 9.33 30.85 -8.69
CA SER A 227 10.66 31.21 -8.18
C SER A 227 11.21 32.46 -8.87
N GLU A 228 11.01 32.63 -10.18
CA GLU A 228 11.34 33.86 -10.88
C GLU A 228 10.53 35.07 -10.37
N ARG A 229 9.22 34.91 -10.17
CA ARG A 229 8.34 36.00 -9.67
C ARG A 229 8.70 36.45 -8.26
N VAL A 230 9.16 35.56 -7.39
CA VAL A 230 9.54 35.90 -6.01
C VAL A 230 10.66 36.94 -5.99
N ALA A 231 11.73 36.72 -6.76
CA ALA A 231 12.83 37.68 -6.86
C ALA A 231 12.38 39.04 -7.41
N ARG A 232 11.55 39.04 -8.46
CA ARG A 232 10.97 40.27 -9.04
C ARG A 232 10.10 41.03 -8.03
N THR A 233 9.32 40.30 -7.22
CA THR A 233 8.45 40.87 -6.19
C THR A 233 9.28 41.57 -5.10
N PHE A 234 10.37 40.95 -4.64
CA PHE A 234 11.25 41.59 -3.65
C PHE A 234 11.94 42.83 -4.20
N LYS A 235 12.39 42.83 -5.47
CA LYS A 235 12.92 44.04 -6.13
C LYS A 235 11.87 45.16 -6.23
N TYR A 236 10.62 44.81 -6.53
CA TYR A 236 9.52 45.77 -6.54
C TYR A 236 9.35 46.44 -5.17
N TYR A 237 9.33 45.64 -4.08
CA TYR A 237 9.22 46.19 -2.73
C TYR A 237 10.46 46.98 -2.30
N GLU A 238 11.67 46.54 -2.68
CA GLU A 238 12.90 47.31 -2.48
C GLU A 238 12.77 48.71 -3.08
N LYS A 239 12.34 48.80 -4.35
CA LYS A 239 12.11 50.09 -5.02
C LYS A 239 11.05 50.92 -4.30
N LYS A 240 9.92 50.32 -3.96
CA LYS A 240 8.82 51.00 -3.25
C LYS A 240 9.27 51.58 -1.90
N TRP A 241 10.14 50.88 -1.16
CA TRP A 241 10.69 51.40 0.10
C TRP A 241 11.76 52.48 -0.10
N LYS A 242 12.54 52.43 -1.19
CA LYS A 242 13.44 53.53 -1.58
C LYS A 242 12.64 54.80 -1.89
N ASP A 243 11.58 54.68 -2.67
CA ASP A 243 10.73 55.83 -3.02
C ASP A 243 10.10 56.45 -1.76
N ARG A 244 9.59 55.62 -0.84
CA ARG A 244 9.08 56.08 0.47
C ARG A 244 10.12 56.77 1.36
N ALA A 245 11.39 56.39 1.25
CA ALA A 245 12.46 57.05 2.00
C ALA A 245 12.69 58.47 1.47
N LEU A 246 12.57 58.68 0.16
CA LEU A 246 12.69 59.99 -0.49
C LEU A 246 11.51 60.91 -0.18
N GLU A 247 10.29 60.37 -0.18
CA GLU A 247 9.06 61.13 0.13
C GLU A 247 9.01 61.67 1.57
N ARG A 248 9.71 61.03 2.51
CA ARG A 248 9.64 61.34 3.95
C ARG A 248 10.81 62.18 4.46
N VAL A 249 11.58 62.79 3.57
CA VAL A 249 12.68 63.68 3.96
C VAL A 249 12.11 64.94 4.63
N GLY A 250 12.35 65.09 5.92
CA GLY A 250 11.90 66.23 6.71
C GLY A 250 12.78 66.48 7.94
N PRO A 251 12.77 67.70 8.50
CA PRO A 251 13.65 68.07 9.61
C PRO A 251 13.23 67.46 10.96
N THR A 252 11.99 66.98 11.07
CA THR A 252 11.46 66.43 12.33
C THR A 252 12.14 65.10 12.71
N LEU A 253 12.27 64.84 14.01
CA LEU A 253 12.85 63.58 14.51
C LEU A 253 12.04 62.37 14.00
N VAL A 254 10.71 62.51 13.91
CA VAL A 254 9.81 61.48 13.38
C VAL A 254 10.10 61.19 11.90
N ALA A 255 10.34 62.21 11.08
CA ALA A 255 10.72 62.04 9.69
C ALA A 255 12.06 61.30 9.55
N LYS A 256 13.08 61.66 10.36
CA LYS A 256 14.37 60.94 10.40
C LYS A 256 14.21 59.46 10.77
N GLY A 257 13.38 59.16 11.77
CA GLY A 257 13.07 57.77 12.16
C GLY A 257 12.38 56.98 11.06
N ALA A 258 11.41 57.59 10.37
CA ALA A 258 10.72 56.96 9.26
C ALA A 258 11.65 56.68 8.06
N VAL A 259 12.56 57.60 7.75
CA VAL A 259 13.59 57.42 6.70
C VAL A 259 14.54 56.29 7.08
N ALA A 260 15.04 56.25 8.33
CA ALA A 260 15.91 55.18 8.82
C ALA A 260 15.22 53.80 8.74
N TYR A 261 13.94 53.72 9.11
CA TYR A 261 13.14 52.51 8.98
C TYR A 261 12.98 52.07 7.51
N ALA A 262 12.64 53.00 6.61
CA ALA A 262 12.51 52.72 5.19
C ALA A 262 13.83 52.18 4.59
N HIS A 263 14.98 52.76 4.95
CA HIS A 263 16.29 52.23 4.54
C HIS A 263 16.57 50.83 5.07
N ARG A 264 16.19 50.52 6.32
CA ARG A 264 16.29 49.16 6.87
C ARG A 264 15.45 48.18 6.05
N CYS A 265 14.18 48.51 5.78
CA CYS A 265 13.31 47.68 4.94
C CYS A 265 13.88 47.47 3.54
N THR A 266 14.38 48.52 2.90
CA THR A 266 15.07 48.44 1.61
C THR A 266 16.21 47.44 1.64
N LYS A 267 17.12 47.52 2.64
CA LYS A 267 18.23 46.57 2.78
C LYS A 267 17.74 45.13 3.00
N THR A 268 16.67 44.94 3.77
CA THR A 268 16.06 43.61 3.99
C THR A 268 15.52 43.04 2.68
N PHE A 269 14.72 43.78 1.93
CA PHE A 269 14.17 43.32 0.64
C PHE A 269 15.25 43.10 -0.42
N GLN A 270 16.30 43.93 -0.43
CA GLN A 270 17.46 43.72 -1.29
C GLN A 270 18.16 42.39 -1.00
N ARG A 271 18.32 42.04 0.28
CA ARG A 271 18.91 40.75 0.68
C ARG A 271 18.02 39.57 0.28
N LEU A 272 16.72 39.67 0.50
CA LEU A 272 15.75 38.64 0.10
C LEU A 272 15.72 38.45 -1.42
N ALA A 273 15.79 39.53 -2.20
CA ALA A 273 15.86 39.46 -3.65
C ALA A 273 17.11 38.69 -4.11
N ARG A 274 18.28 38.98 -3.53
CA ARG A 274 19.52 38.26 -3.85
C ARG A 274 19.44 36.77 -3.51
N PHE A 275 18.88 36.41 -2.36
CA PHE A 275 18.71 35.00 -2.01
C PHE A 275 17.76 34.28 -2.95
N ALA A 276 16.61 34.88 -3.27
CA ALA A 276 15.68 34.30 -4.23
C ALA A 276 16.32 34.09 -5.62
N GLU A 277 17.18 35.02 -6.07
CA GLU A 277 17.94 34.86 -7.32
C GLU A 277 18.96 33.72 -7.25
N MET A 278 19.66 33.57 -6.13
CA MET A 278 20.59 32.47 -5.93
C MET A 278 19.86 31.12 -5.93
N ASP A 279 18.74 31.02 -5.22
CA ASP A 279 17.94 29.79 -5.18
C ASP A 279 17.36 29.46 -6.56
N TYR A 280 16.91 30.46 -7.31
CA TYR A 280 16.42 30.29 -8.68
C TYR A 280 17.53 29.79 -9.63
N THR A 281 18.72 30.39 -9.55
CA THR A 281 19.87 29.95 -10.39
C THR A 281 20.33 28.54 -10.03
N ALA A 282 20.31 28.16 -8.75
CA ALA A 282 20.58 26.80 -8.31
C ALA A 282 19.55 25.80 -8.88
N LEU A 283 18.27 26.16 -8.87
CA LEU A 283 17.20 25.35 -9.46
C LEU A 283 17.44 25.12 -10.96
N LEU A 284 17.80 26.17 -11.71
CA LEU A 284 18.10 26.05 -13.15
C LEU A 284 19.32 25.16 -13.43
N ILE A 285 20.34 25.22 -12.57
CA ILE A 285 21.52 24.37 -12.67
C ILE A 285 21.14 22.89 -12.44
N HIS A 286 20.35 22.60 -11.41
CA HIS A 286 19.87 21.24 -11.13
C HIS A 286 18.99 20.68 -12.25
N LYS A 287 18.12 21.52 -12.83
CA LYS A 287 17.29 21.15 -13.99
C LYS A 287 18.14 20.74 -15.18
N LYS A 288 19.20 21.49 -15.48
CA LYS A 288 20.12 21.18 -16.59
C LYS A 288 20.90 19.87 -16.37
N MET A 289 21.34 19.60 -15.14
CA MET A 289 22.12 18.39 -14.84
C MET A 289 21.31 17.09 -14.92
N ARG A 290 19.99 17.12 -14.74
CA ARG A 290 19.15 15.91 -14.80
C ARG A 290 18.66 15.54 -16.22
N ILE A 291 18.89 16.43 -17.20
CA ILE A 291 18.45 16.22 -18.60
C ILE A 291 19.57 15.56 -19.44
N ILE A 292 20.79 15.43 -18.90
CA ILE A 292 21.93 14.70 -19.51
C ILE A 292 22.02 13.32 -18.87
#